data_AF-A0A934H6C2-F1
#
_entry.id   AF-A0A934H6C2-F1
#
_cell.length_a   1.000
_cell.length_b   1.000
_cell.length_c   1.000
_cell.angle_alpha   90.00
_cell.angle_beta   90.00
_cell.angle_gamma   90.00
#
_symmetry.space_group_name_H-M   'P 1'
#
loop_
_entity.id
_entity.type
_entity.pdbx_description
1 polymer ?
#
loop_
_entity_poly.entity_id
_entity_poly.type
_entity_poly.pdbx_seq_one_letter_code
_entity_poly.pdbx_strand_id
1 'polypeptide(L)'
;MKKWLWVLLAFAAGIGLGLLYGWVISPVEFVDLSPETLRADFRADYILMVAEAYETEHDLDLAARRLAIFGSASPADIASSALPFGPSAGFTPSELALLDALVQDLRGWQPSSGGAP
;
A
#
# COMPACT_ATOMS: atom_id res chain seq x y z
N MET A 1 20.32 37.03 -41.62
CA MET A 1 20.48 35.57 -41.33
C MET A 1 21.27 35.30 -40.03
N LYS A 2 22.43 35.94 -39.79
CA LYS A 2 23.30 35.70 -38.60
C LYS A 2 22.70 36.07 -37.23
N LYS A 3 21.75 37.02 -37.18
CA LYS A 3 21.04 37.42 -35.94
C LYS A 3 20.13 36.32 -35.41
N TRP A 4 19.54 35.51 -36.29
CA TRP A 4 18.65 34.41 -35.90
C TRP A 4 19.43 33.26 -35.26
N LEU A 5 20.66 33.01 -35.71
CA LEU A 5 21.58 32.05 -35.06
C LEU A 5 21.86 32.42 -33.60
N TRP A 6 22.05 33.70 -33.29
CA TRP A 6 22.27 34.16 -31.91
C TRP A 6 21.04 33.96 -31.03
N VAL A 7 19.85 34.23 -31.57
CA VAL A 7 18.59 33.98 -30.85
C VAL A 7 18.41 32.48 -30.58
N LEU A 8 18.70 31.64 -31.57
CA LEU A 8 18.58 30.18 -31.47
C LEU A 8 19.59 29.61 -30.46
N LEU A 9 20.80 30.15 -30.41
CA LEU A 9 21.82 29.77 -29.44
C LEU A 9 21.43 30.13 -28.01
N ALA A 10 20.90 31.34 -27.79
CA ALA A 10 20.42 31.78 -26.48
C ALA A 10 19.22 30.94 -26.00
N PHE A 11 18.33 30.58 -26.92
CA PHE A 11 17.19 29.71 -26.63
C PHE A 11 17.62 28.29 -26.24
N ALA A 12 18.54 27.70 -27.01
CA ALA A 12 19.10 26.39 -26.70
C ALA A 12 19.85 26.38 -25.36
N ALA A 13 20.58 27.46 -25.05
CA ALA A 13 21.25 27.61 -23.76
C ALA A 13 20.23 27.71 -22.59
N GLY A 14 19.14 28.45 -22.75
CA GLY A 14 18.07 28.54 -21.76
C GLY A 14 17.40 27.19 -21.48
N ILE A 15 17.09 26.42 -22.54
CA ILE A 15 16.54 25.07 -22.40
C ILE A 15 17.55 24.14 -21.71
N GLY A 16 18.81 24.16 -22.16
CA GLY A 16 19.86 23.32 -21.58
C GLY A 16 20.06 23.59 -20.09
N LEU A 17 20.08 24.85 -19.69
CA LEU A 17 20.20 25.25 -18.28
C LEU A 17 18.96 24.87 -17.46
N GLY A 18 17.76 25.07 -18.00
CA GLY A 18 16.52 24.66 -17.33
C GLY A 18 16.43 23.15 -17.13
N LEU A 19 16.86 22.37 -18.12
CA LEU A 19 16.88 20.90 -18.04
C LEU A 19 17.96 20.40 -17.06
N LEU A 20 19.15 21.02 -17.08
CA LEU A 20 20.21 20.71 -16.12
C LEU A 20 19.77 20.99 -14.69
N TYR A 21 19.10 22.13 -14.47
CA TYR A 21 18.55 22.50 -13.17
C TYR A 21 17.48 21.50 -12.71
N GLY A 22 16.53 21.17 -13.60
CA GLY A 22 15.47 20.21 -13.32
C GLY A 22 15.94 18.78 -13.08
N TRP A 23 17.12 18.38 -13.59
CA TRP A 23 17.64 17.02 -13.41
C TRP A 23 18.61 16.91 -12.22
N VAL A 24 19.47 17.92 -12.00
CA VAL A 24 20.56 17.84 -11.00
C VAL A 24 20.14 18.34 -9.62
N ILE A 25 19.28 19.38 -9.55
CA ILE A 25 18.95 20.05 -8.29
C ILE A 25 17.65 19.50 -7.68
N SER A 26 16.70 19.11 -8.54
CA SER A 26 15.46 18.46 -8.12
C SER A 26 15.18 17.29 -9.04
N PRO A 27 15.98 16.20 -8.98
CA PRO A 27 15.64 14.99 -9.74
C PRO A 27 14.17 14.67 -9.48
N VAL A 28 13.41 14.44 -10.54
CA VAL A 28 12.03 13.94 -10.42
C VAL A 28 12.12 12.60 -9.71
N GLU A 29 11.95 12.62 -8.39
CA GLU A 29 11.52 11.45 -7.67
C GLU A 29 10.16 11.10 -8.26
N PHE A 30 10.08 9.94 -8.90
CA PHE A 30 8.80 9.35 -9.29
C PHE A 30 8.05 9.02 -8.00
N VAL A 31 7.42 10.02 -7.38
CA VAL A 31 6.52 9.86 -6.24
C VAL A 31 5.15 9.52 -6.79
N ASP A 32 5.04 8.39 -7.47
CA ASP A 32 3.77 7.78 -7.90
C ASP A 32 4.07 6.34 -8.37
N LEU A 33 4.10 5.41 -7.43
CA LEU A 33 4.00 3.98 -7.75
C LEU A 33 2.74 3.46 -7.06
N SER A 34 1.74 3.18 -7.90
CA SER A 34 0.44 2.52 -7.74
C SER A 34 0.10 1.91 -6.36
N PRO A 35 -1.19 1.91 -5.97
CA PRO A 35 -1.71 1.14 -4.81
C PRO A 35 -1.40 -0.37 -4.87
N GLU A 36 -1.04 -0.86 -6.04
CA GLU A 36 -0.63 -2.23 -6.36
C GLU A 36 0.83 -2.53 -5.92
N THR A 37 1.63 -1.48 -5.73
CA THR A 37 3.00 -1.49 -5.18
C THR A 37 3.06 -0.98 -3.74
N LEU A 38 1.95 -1.01 -3.00
CA LEU A 38 2.02 -0.95 -1.54
C LEU A 38 3.03 -2.02 -1.11
N ARG A 39 4.18 -1.58 -0.56
CA ARG A 39 5.16 -2.46 0.10
C ARG A 39 4.37 -3.42 0.98
N ALA A 40 4.80 -4.67 1.08
CA ALA A 40 4.16 -5.67 1.94
C ALA A 40 3.87 -5.11 3.35
N ASP A 41 4.71 -4.18 3.82
CA ASP A 41 4.52 -3.30 4.97
C ASP A 41 3.11 -2.67 5.05
N PHE A 42 2.65 -1.92 4.04
CA PHE A 42 1.33 -1.25 4.08
C PHE A 42 0.15 -2.22 4.04
N ARG A 43 0.32 -3.36 3.38
CA ARG A 43 -0.71 -4.42 3.42
C ARG A 43 -0.80 -4.98 4.84
N ALA A 44 0.34 -5.22 5.47
CA ALA A 44 0.39 -5.68 6.86
C ALA A 44 -0.26 -4.64 7.80
N ASP A 45 0.02 -3.34 7.60
CA ASP A 45 -0.59 -2.26 8.40
C ASP A 45 -2.12 -2.22 8.25
N TYR A 46 -2.64 -2.35 7.02
CA TYR A 46 -4.09 -2.41 6.80
C TYR A 46 -4.71 -3.64 7.45
N ILE A 47 -4.08 -4.82 7.30
CA ILE A 47 -4.58 -6.05 7.92
C ILE A 47 -4.57 -5.92 9.45
N LEU A 48 -3.55 -5.28 10.03
CA LEU A 48 -3.50 -4.99 11.46
C LEU A 48 -4.66 -4.09 11.88
N MET A 49 -4.95 -3.02 11.13
CA MET A 49 -6.09 -2.16 11.40
C MET A 49 -7.42 -2.93 11.33
N VAL A 50 -7.55 -3.90 10.42
CA VAL A 50 -8.72 -4.79 10.38
C VAL A 50 -8.78 -5.69 11.63
N ALA A 51 -7.64 -6.20 12.12
CA ALA A 51 -7.58 -7.01 13.33
C ALA A 51 -7.96 -6.20 14.58
N GLU A 52 -7.48 -4.97 14.71
CA GLU A 52 -7.85 -4.06 15.81
C GLU A 52 -9.35 -3.72 15.78
N ALA A 53 -9.88 -3.44 14.59
CA ALA A 53 -11.29 -3.17 14.43
C ALA A 53 -12.14 -4.42 14.73
N TYR A 54 -11.68 -5.61 14.33
CA TYR A 54 -12.32 -6.87 14.69
C TYR A 54 -12.35 -7.10 16.20
N GLU A 55 -11.27 -6.78 16.92
CA GLU A 55 -11.26 -6.92 18.38
C GLU A 55 -12.28 -6.00 19.08
N THR A 56 -12.60 -4.86 18.47
CA THR A 56 -13.58 -3.92 19.01
C THR A 56 -15.02 -4.27 18.59
N GLU A 57 -15.20 -4.64 17.33
CA GLU A 57 -16.53 -4.87 16.71
C GLU A 57 -17.00 -6.33 16.86
N HIS A 58 -16.08 -7.28 17.01
CA HIS A 58 -16.29 -8.74 16.99
C HIS A 58 -17.10 -9.26 15.80
N ASP A 59 -17.07 -8.54 14.67
CA ASP A 59 -17.77 -8.91 13.42
C ASP A 59 -16.80 -9.54 12.41
N LEU A 60 -16.81 -10.87 12.36
CA LEU A 60 -16.00 -11.65 11.41
C LEU A 60 -16.43 -11.48 9.96
N ASP A 61 -17.72 -11.25 9.70
CA ASP A 61 -18.23 -11.10 8.33
C ASP A 61 -17.73 -9.77 7.74
N LEU A 62 -17.75 -8.72 8.56
CA LEU A 62 -17.19 -7.42 8.19
C LEU A 62 -15.67 -7.46 8.03
N ALA A 63 -14.95 -8.12 8.93
CA ALA A 63 -13.51 -8.30 8.82
C ALA A 63 -13.15 -9.05 7.53
N ALA A 64 -13.87 -10.15 7.21
CA ALA A 64 -13.68 -10.90 5.98
C ALA A 64 -13.95 -10.06 4.72
N ARG A 65 -15.02 -9.24 4.71
CA ARG A 65 -15.32 -8.31 3.61
C ARG A 65 -14.22 -7.26 3.42
N ARG A 66 -13.68 -6.70 4.50
CA ARG A 66 -12.56 -5.75 4.46
C ARG A 66 -11.30 -6.39 3.87
N LEU A 67 -11.01 -7.65 4.22
CA LEU A 67 -9.87 -8.39 3.69
C LEU A 67 -10.06 -8.84 2.24
N ALA A 68 -11.30 -9.06 1.79
CA ALA A 68 -11.61 -9.49 0.42
C ALA A 68 -11.15 -8.51 -0.67
N ILE A 69 -10.81 -7.26 -0.31
CA ILE A 69 -10.25 -6.27 -1.26
C ILE A 69 -8.90 -6.73 -1.86
N PHE A 70 -8.18 -7.62 -1.18
CA PHE A 70 -6.87 -8.12 -1.62
C PHE A 70 -6.95 -9.28 -2.62
N GLY A 71 -8.16 -9.71 -2.99
CA GLY A 71 -8.39 -10.66 -4.08
C GLY A 71 -9.11 -11.92 -3.63
N SER A 72 -8.87 -13.01 -4.38
CA SER A 72 -9.64 -14.26 -4.27
C SER A 72 -9.09 -15.28 -3.26
N ALA A 73 -8.03 -14.93 -2.52
CA ALA A 73 -7.52 -15.78 -1.45
C ALA A 73 -8.51 -15.81 -0.28
N SER A 74 -8.45 -16.84 0.56
CA SER A 74 -9.30 -16.86 1.75
C SER A 74 -8.94 -15.69 2.67
N PRO A 75 -9.91 -15.07 3.37
CA PRO A 75 -9.62 -13.99 4.32
C PRO A 75 -8.57 -14.40 5.37
N ALA A 76 -8.57 -15.67 5.79
CA ALA A 76 -7.56 -16.22 6.70
C ALA A 76 -6.14 -16.22 6.08
N ASP A 77 -6.01 -16.61 4.80
CA ASP A 77 -4.71 -16.58 4.11
C ASP A 77 -4.21 -15.14 3.96
N ILE A 78 -5.11 -14.22 3.62
CA ILE A 78 -4.80 -12.80 3.51
C ILE A 78 -4.33 -12.26 4.86
N ALA A 79 -5.07 -12.51 5.95
CA ALA A 79 -4.68 -12.07 7.29
C ALA A 79 -3.33 -12.68 7.72
N SER A 80 -3.12 -13.97 7.47
CA SER A 80 -1.87 -14.66 7.83
C SER A 80 -0.66 -14.12 7.09
N SER A 81 -0.86 -13.52 5.91
CA SER A 81 0.22 -12.93 5.13
C SER A 81 0.87 -11.73 5.82
N ALA A 82 0.23 -11.11 6.82
CA ALA A 82 0.79 -9.99 7.59
C ALA A 82 1.76 -10.42 8.70
N LEU A 83 1.60 -11.64 9.25
CA LEU A 83 2.37 -12.12 10.41
C LEU A 83 3.90 -12.10 10.18
N PRO A 84 4.44 -12.51 9.02
CA PRO A 84 5.88 -12.46 8.77
C PRO A 84 6.45 -11.05 8.69
N PHE A 85 5.63 -10.04 8.38
CA PHE A 85 6.05 -8.65 8.20
C PHE A 85 6.01 -7.83 9.49
N GLY A 86 5.30 -8.29 10.53
CA GLY A 86 5.17 -7.56 11.79
C GLY A 86 6.49 -7.15 12.43
N PRO A 87 7.51 -8.03 12.53
CA PRO A 87 8.82 -7.65 13.07
C PRO A 87 9.54 -6.56 12.27
N SER A 88 9.40 -6.55 10.94
CA SER A 88 9.98 -5.52 10.06
C SER A 88 9.17 -4.22 10.03
N ALA A 89 7.87 -4.30 10.28
CA ALA A 89 6.95 -3.16 10.34
C ALA A 89 6.94 -2.48 11.73
N GLY A 90 7.54 -3.11 12.75
CA GLY A 90 7.62 -2.59 14.11
C GLY A 90 6.40 -2.91 14.97
N PHE A 91 5.64 -3.96 14.62
CA PHE A 91 4.45 -4.36 15.37
C PHE A 91 4.78 -4.78 16.80
N THR A 92 3.93 -4.37 17.72
CA THR A 92 4.03 -4.73 19.12
C THR A 92 3.59 -6.18 19.35
N PRO A 93 4.04 -6.84 20.45
CA PRO A 93 3.57 -8.19 20.77
C PRO A 93 2.05 -8.30 20.93
N SER A 94 1.39 -7.23 21.36
CA SER A 94 -0.07 -7.14 21.44
C SER A 94 -0.72 -7.14 20.05
N GLU A 95 -0.18 -6.37 19.10
CA GLU A 95 -0.68 -6.30 17.73
C GLU A 95 -0.52 -7.64 17.00
N LEU A 96 0.61 -8.33 17.22
CA LEU A 96 0.81 -9.68 16.71
C LEU A 96 -0.21 -10.68 17.29
N ALA A 97 -0.61 -10.52 18.55
CA ALA A 97 -1.65 -11.34 19.17
C ALA A 97 -3.03 -11.08 18.56
N LEU A 98 -3.36 -9.82 18.24
CA LEU A 98 -4.60 -9.47 17.55
C LEU A 98 -4.67 -10.08 16.15
N LEU A 99 -3.56 -10.01 15.41
CA LEU A 99 -3.44 -10.64 14.09
C LEU A 99 -3.60 -12.16 14.18
N ASP A 100 -2.96 -12.81 15.15
CA ASP A 100 -3.08 -14.26 15.32
C ASP A 100 -4.51 -14.67 15.70
N ALA A 101 -5.15 -13.92 16.60
CA ALA A 101 -6.56 -14.13 16.96
C ALA A 101 -7.49 -14.01 15.74
N LEU A 102 -7.34 -12.94 14.95
CA LEU A 102 -8.10 -12.75 13.71
C LEU A 102 -7.89 -13.94 12.74
N VAL A 103 -6.65 -14.39 12.56
CA VAL A 103 -6.34 -15.54 11.69
C VAL A 103 -6.99 -16.83 12.18
N GLN A 104 -6.93 -17.10 13.48
CA GLN A 104 -7.55 -18.29 14.07
C GLN A 104 -9.06 -18.30 13.87
N ASP A 105 -9.71 -17.16 14.09
CA ASP A 105 -11.16 -17.04 13.94
C ASP A 105 -11.60 -17.13 12.46
N LEU A 106 -10.85 -16.49 11.56
CA LEU A 106 -11.13 -16.54 10.11
C LEU A 106 -10.93 -17.93 9.51
N ARG A 107 -10.10 -18.80 10.10
CA ARG A 107 -9.97 -20.20 9.64
C ARG A 107 -11.24 -21.01 9.85
N GLY A 108 -11.99 -20.70 10.91
CA GLY A 108 -13.28 -21.32 11.21
C GLY A 108 -14.47 -20.59 10.56
N TRP A 109 -14.25 -19.39 10.03
CA TRP A 109 -15.29 -18.57 9.44
C TRP A 109 -15.82 -19.18 8.14
N GLN A 110 -17.15 -19.20 8.04
CA GLN A 110 -17.87 -19.54 6.81
C GLN A 110 -18.59 -18.29 6.34
N PRO A 111 -18.50 -17.93 5.04
CA PRO A 111 -19.22 -16.78 4.52
C PRO A 111 -20.71 -16.94 4.79
N SER A 112 -21.29 -15.99 5.50
CA SER A 112 -22.73 -15.96 5.69
C SER A 112 -23.37 -15.86 4.29
N SER A 113 -24.25 -16.79 3.94
CA SER A 113 -24.81 -16.95 2.59
C SER A 113 -25.78 -15.82 2.17
N GLY A 114 -25.70 -14.65 2.82
CA GLY A 114 -26.52 -13.47 2.56
C GLY A 114 -25.66 -12.22 2.36
N GLY A 115 -25.42 -11.85 1.11
CA GLY A 115 -24.72 -10.60 0.82
C GLY A 115 -24.27 -10.37 -0.61
N ALA A 116 -25.04 -10.81 -1.60
CA ALA A 116 -24.94 -10.27 -2.97
C ALA A 116 -26.24 -9.49 -3.25
N PRO A 117 -26.20 -8.15 -3.42
CA PRO A 117 -27.21 -7.48 -4.23
C PRO A 117 -27.05 -7.84 -5.71
#